data_AF-I4IPV5-F1
#
_entry.id   AF-I4IPV5-F1
#
_cell.length_a   1.000
_cell.length_b   1.000
_cell.length_c   1.000
_cell.angle_alpha   90.00
_cell.angle_beta   90.00
_cell.angle_gamma   90.00
#
_symmetry.space_group_name_H-M   'P 1'
#
loop_
_entity.id
_entity.type
_entity.pdbx_description
1 polymer ?
#
loop_
_entity_poly.entity_id
_entity_poly.type
_entity_poly.pdbx_seq_one_letter_code
_entity_poly.pdbx_strand_id
1 'polypeptide(L)'
;MKSLKTNKQSIFLGRFLLTGSMIVLTGDYANAAASISNISFGQLDWYDDNGLLHTADSSWGRMDMTFIPDATDIFYLNVVGNAGNGESWIIQNMPILSADFGENSRQSVDFNIVDLGLSTGTDLLNMDVFFSVDATPLLAEPIGLFNNFLVSDVEQRTTGGFLAPFPIDVGQPAGQKAKGPVTKVIQHKNVPGIQEGHSKCLTGAFGRSISWLNQEYNLGYNKTPQEIYNELFALNIGQGLGDNNYSRMIRDKANYLNGIANNAGTNAVTKLLDIQNIFGNIEGVKKETRTDLINWLYRELPTEDVELDYGHHIVTVTGIYMQDGMTYVKYRDDETQSNDNAGDTEEKRGKLTLKDGMYFFRRDPEKGTPSNDFKVRVTISESVKVPEPTSTLSLLVLGTLGAASTLKRQLKSSKSSEKETTKVS
;
A
#
# COMPACT_ATOMS: atom_id res chain seq x y z
N MET A 1 -69.89 -14.27 -7.93
CA MET A 1 -68.48 -14.69 -7.80
C MET A 1 -68.09 -15.47 -9.05
N LYS A 2 -67.40 -14.84 -10.00
CA LYS A 2 -66.85 -15.48 -11.21
C LYS A 2 -65.31 -15.39 -11.11
N SER A 3 -64.66 -16.55 -11.16
CA SER A 3 -63.22 -16.73 -11.10
C SER A 3 -62.60 -16.36 -12.45
N LEU A 4 -61.66 -15.42 -12.44
CA LEU A 4 -60.79 -15.08 -13.56
C LEU A 4 -59.47 -15.86 -13.40
N LYS A 5 -59.24 -16.82 -14.30
CA LYS A 5 -57.94 -17.48 -14.49
C LYS A 5 -57.08 -16.59 -15.39
N THR A 6 -55.94 -16.14 -14.90
CA THR A 6 -54.90 -15.48 -15.72
C THR A 6 -53.85 -16.51 -16.14
N ASN A 7 -53.69 -16.65 -17.46
CA ASN A 7 -52.65 -17.45 -18.10
C ASN A 7 -51.30 -16.73 -17.96
N LYS A 8 -50.31 -17.37 -17.31
CA LYS A 8 -48.90 -16.98 -17.42
C LYS A 8 -48.28 -17.69 -18.62
N GLN A 9 -47.93 -16.92 -19.66
CA GLN A 9 -47.00 -17.39 -20.69
C GLN A 9 -45.57 -17.21 -20.16
N SER A 10 -44.82 -18.30 -20.09
CA SER A 10 -43.39 -18.31 -19.81
C SER A 10 -42.62 -18.01 -21.11
N ILE A 11 -41.94 -16.87 -21.15
CA ILE A 11 -40.96 -16.55 -22.19
C ILE A 11 -39.66 -17.27 -21.85
N PHE A 12 -39.26 -18.19 -22.72
CA PHE A 12 -37.99 -18.91 -22.64
C PHE A 12 -36.90 -18.03 -23.25
N LEU A 13 -36.08 -17.40 -22.40
CA LEU A 13 -34.90 -16.64 -22.85
C LEU A 13 -33.76 -17.64 -23.14
N GLY A 14 -33.42 -17.82 -24.40
CA GLY A 14 -32.27 -18.62 -24.83
C GLY A 14 -30.96 -17.95 -24.39
N ARG A 15 -30.17 -18.65 -23.58
CA ARG A 15 -28.78 -18.29 -23.27
C ARG A 15 -27.91 -18.47 -24.52
N PHE A 16 -27.45 -17.37 -25.10
CA PHE A 16 -26.36 -17.37 -26.08
C PHE A 16 -25.04 -17.55 -25.31
N LEU A 17 -24.38 -18.68 -25.49
CA LEU A 17 -22.99 -18.91 -25.07
C LEU A 17 -22.06 -18.24 -26.10
N LEU A 18 -21.55 -17.05 -25.79
CA LEU A 18 -20.37 -16.52 -26.49
C LEU A 18 -19.15 -17.32 -26.02
N THR A 19 -18.67 -18.22 -26.87
CA THR A 19 -17.36 -18.85 -26.72
C THR A 19 -16.30 -17.87 -27.23
N GLY A 20 -15.88 -16.95 -26.36
CA GLY A 20 -14.68 -16.15 -26.60
C GLY A 20 -13.46 -17.05 -26.58
N SER A 21 -12.83 -17.23 -27.74
CA SER A 21 -11.53 -17.90 -27.82
C SER A 21 -10.47 -16.97 -27.22
N MET A 22 -10.02 -17.26 -26.00
CA MET A 22 -8.88 -16.57 -25.39
C MET A 22 -7.61 -17.10 -26.08
N ILE A 23 -7.10 -16.32 -27.04
CA ILE A 23 -5.78 -16.54 -27.62
C ILE A 23 -4.76 -16.06 -26.57
N VAL A 24 -4.15 -17.00 -25.85
CA VAL A 24 -2.98 -16.70 -25.02
C VAL A 24 -1.74 -16.82 -25.91
N LEU A 25 -1.26 -15.69 -26.40
CA LEU A 25 0.05 -15.60 -27.05
C LEU A 25 1.11 -15.66 -25.94
N THR A 26 1.85 -16.76 -25.85
CA THR A 26 3.06 -16.86 -25.03
C THR A 26 4.22 -16.23 -25.79
N GLY A 27 4.26 -14.89 -25.79
CA GLY A 27 5.44 -14.13 -26.18
C GLY A 27 6.41 -14.03 -25.01
N ASP A 28 7.71 -14.05 -25.30
CA ASP A 28 8.79 -13.83 -24.33
C ASP A 28 8.48 -12.62 -23.43
N TYR A 29 8.48 -12.82 -22.11
CA TYR A 29 8.21 -11.82 -21.05
C TYR A 29 9.31 -10.74 -20.93
N ALA A 30 9.87 -10.29 -22.04
CA ALA A 30 10.80 -9.18 -22.07
C ALA A 30 10.02 -7.85 -22.09
N ASN A 31 9.90 -7.22 -20.92
CA ASN A 31 9.50 -5.81 -20.72
C ASN A 31 8.12 -5.43 -21.28
N ALA A 32 7.06 -6.06 -20.77
CA ALA A 32 5.73 -5.48 -20.96
C ALA A 32 5.65 -4.16 -20.17
N ALA A 33 5.46 -3.03 -20.87
CA ALA A 33 5.21 -1.75 -20.24
C ALA A 33 4.00 -1.84 -19.30
N ALA A 34 3.96 -0.98 -18.27
CA ALA A 34 2.84 -0.96 -17.34
C ALA A 34 1.51 -0.79 -18.09
N SER A 35 0.48 -1.49 -17.62
CA SER A 35 -0.85 -1.46 -18.24
C SER A 35 -1.97 -1.48 -17.22
N ILE A 36 -3.18 -1.13 -17.68
CA ILE A 36 -4.38 -1.11 -16.86
C ILE A 36 -5.45 -1.99 -17.50
N SER A 37 -6.27 -2.64 -16.69
CA SER A 37 -7.40 -3.47 -17.14
C SER A 37 -8.56 -3.41 -16.16
N ASN A 38 -9.68 -4.08 -16.48
CA ASN A 38 -10.88 -4.16 -15.62
C ASN A 38 -11.38 -2.80 -15.15
N ILE A 39 -11.43 -1.84 -16.09
CA ILE A 39 -11.82 -0.46 -15.79
C ILE A 39 -13.33 -0.41 -15.60
N SER A 40 -13.77 0.21 -14.52
CA SER A 40 -15.17 0.60 -14.32
C SER A 40 -15.26 1.99 -13.69
N PHE A 41 -16.36 2.68 -13.98
CA PHE A 41 -16.66 3.99 -13.42
C PHE A 41 -17.93 3.93 -12.59
N GLY A 42 -17.95 4.71 -11.52
CA GLY A 42 -19.15 4.89 -10.72
C GLY A 42 -19.27 6.29 -10.14
N GLN A 43 -20.47 6.65 -9.73
CA GLN A 43 -20.76 7.87 -8.98
C GLN A 43 -21.21 7.48 -7.58
N LEU A 44 -20.67 8.17 -6.56
CA LEU A 44 -20.93 7.79 -5.18
C LEU A 44 -22.24 8.37 -4.66
N ASP A 45 -23.03 7.50 -4.08
CA ASP A 45 -24.17 7.81 -3.23
C ASP A 45 -23.80 7.59 -1.78
N TRP A 46 -24.17 8.52 -0.93
CA TRP A 46 -23.70 8.57 0.44
C TRP A 46 -24.80 8.20 1.42
N TYR A 47 -24.53 7.18 2.23
CA TYR A 47 -25.45 6.63 3.21
C TYR A 47 -24.84 6.72 4.61
N ASP A 48 -25.70 6.89 5.62
CA ASP A 48 -25.27 6.75 7.00
C ASP A 48 -25.13 5.28 7.42
N ASP A 49 -24.71 5.10 8.67
CA ASP A 49 -24.54 3.78 9.29
C ASP A 49 -25.84 2.97 9.36
N ASN A 50 -27.01 3.61 9.28
CA ASN A 50 -28.32 2.94 9.23
C ASN A 50 -28.74 2.57 7.80
N GLY A 51 -27.94 2.92 6.80
CA GLY A 51 -28.28 2.73 5.38
C GLY A 51 -29.32 3.72 4.86
N LEU A 52 -29.51 4.87 5.52
CA LEU A 52 -30.32 5.95 4.99
C LEU A 52 -29.48 6.80 4.03
N LEU A 53 -30.00 7.07 2.84
CA LEU A 53 -29.35 7.94 1.84
C LEU A 53 -29.33 9.40 2.34
N HIS A 54 -28.13 9.96 2.42
CA HIS A 54 -27.85 11.37 2.78
C HIS A 54 -27.56 12.23 1.57
N THR A 55 -26.75 11.75 0.62
CA THR A 55 -26.40 12.50 -0.59
C THR A 55 -26.40 11.58 -1.79
N ALA A 56 -27.45 11.67 -2.60
CA ALA A 56 -27.50 11.03 -3.92
C ALA A 56 -26.66 11.82 -4.94
N ASP A 57 -26.18 11.15 -5.98
CA ASP A 57 -25.54 11.76 -7.16
C ASP A 57 -24.46 12.76 -6.76
N SER A 58 -23.60 12.38 -5.81
CA SER A 58 -22.66 13.33 -5.24
C SER A 58 -21.63 13.79 -6.26
N SER A 59 -20.83 14.80 -5.91
CA SER A 59 -19.75 15.29 -6.77
C SER A 59 -18.61 14.29 -6.98
N TRP A 60 -18.69 13.11 -6.34
CA TRP A 60 -17.66 12.11 -6.26
C TRP A 60 -17.86 11.04 -7.34
N GLY A 61 -17.04 11.12 -8.38
CA GLY A 61 -16.84 10.01 -9.30
C GLY A 61 -15.74 9.08 -8.79
N ARG A 62 -15.80 7.80 -9.17
CA ARG A 62 -14.78 6.78 -8.90
C ARG A 62 -14.40 6.06 -10.18
N MET A 63 -13.11 5.80 -10.34
CA MET A 63 -12.57 4.85 -11.29
C MET A 63 -11.95 3.67 -10.53
N ASP A 64 -12.44 2.47 -10.80
CA ASP A 64 -11.80 1.23 -10.36
C ASP A 64 -11.02 0.63 -11.53
N MET A 65 -9.85 0.06 -11.23
CA MET A 65 -9.02 -0.61 -12.24
C MET A 65 -8.09 -1.64 -11.61
N THR A 66 -7.53 -2.51 -12.44
CA THR A 66 -6.40 -3.37 -12.10
C THR A 66 -5.15 -2.84 -12.78
N PHE A 67 -4.05 -2.72 -12.03
CA PHE A 67 -2.74 -2.38 -12.60
C PHE A 67 -1.90 -3.64 -12.83
N ILE A 68 -1.26 -3.69 -13.99
CA ILE A 68 -0.11 -4.57 -14.23
C ILE A 68 1.10 -3.63 -14.28
N PRO A 69 1.83 -3.46 -13.17
CA PRO A 69 2.99 -2.57 -13.14
C PRO A 69 4.17 -3.13 -13.94
N ASP A 70 5.05 -2.26 -14.41
CA ASP A 70 6.34 -2.65 -14.99
C ASP A 70 7.31 -3.03 -13.88
N ALA A 71 8.18 -4.04 -14.06
CA ALA A 71 9.05 -4.50 -12.97
C ALA A 71 10.10 -3.46 -12.52
N THR A 72 10.50 -2.55 -13.40
CA THR A 72 11.68 -1.69 -13.24
C THR A 72 11.37 -0.21 -13.14
N ASP A 73 10.33 0.24 -13.82
CA ASP A 73 10.04 1.66 -14.00
C ASP A 73 8.70 2.07 -13.37
N ILE A 74 8.58 3.37 -13.13
CA ILE A 74 7.35 4.00 -12.65
C ILE A 74 6.65 4.65 -13.84
N PHE A 75 5.38 4.30 -14.01
CA PHE A 75 4.53 4.88 -15.05
C PHE A 75 3.48 5.79 -14.43
N TYR A 76 2.78 6.53 -15.28
CA TYR A 76 1.81 7.52 -14.86
C TYR A 76 0.51 7.31 -15.64
N LEU A 77 -0.57 7.03 -14.92
CA LEU A 77 -1.91 6.99 -15.48
C LEU A 77 -2.45 8.41 -15.67
N ASN A 78 -2.94 8.68 -16.87
CA ASN A 78 -3.69 9.87 -17.22
C ASN A 78 -5.06 9.46 -17.75
N VAL A 79 -6.11 10.15 -17.33
CA VAL A 79 -7.49 9.89 -17.74
C VAL A 79 -8.19 11.20 -18.04
N VAL A 80 -8.71 11.32 -19.25
CA VAL A 80 -9.52 12.44 -19.74
C VAL A 80 -10.94 11.95 -19.90
N GLY A 81 -11.89 12.65 -19.29
CA GLY A 81 -13.31 12.36 -19.37
C GLY A 81 -14.07 13.45 -20.12
N ASN A 82 -15.19 13.08 -20.72
CA ASN A 82 -16.14 14.00 -21.33
C ASN A 82 -17.58 13.51 -21.07
N ALA A 83 -18.36 14.33 -20.37
CA ALA A 83 -19.77 14.08 -20.05
C ALA A 83 -20.74 14.92 -20.93
N GLY A 84 -20.29 15.35 -22.12
CA GLY A 84 -21.04 16.21 -23.03
C GLY A 84 -20.78 17.71 -22.88
N ASN A 85 -19.96 18.13 -21.91
CA ASN A 85 -19.64 19.54 -21.63
C ASN A 85 -18.19 19.93 -21.97
N GLY A 86 -17.46 19.05 -22.65
CA GLY A 86 -16.04 19.24 -22.98
C GLY A 86 -15.16 18.17 -22.36
N GLU A 87 -13.97 18.02 -22.95
CA GLU A 87 -12.92 17.14 -22.45
C GLU A 87 -12.20 17.80 -21.26
N SER A 88 -11.89 17.00 -20.25
CA SER A 88 -11.17 17.46 -19.07
C SER A 88 -10.42 16.31 -18.44
N TRP A 89 -9.19 16.56 -17.96
CA TRP A 89 -8.54 15.63 -17.06
C TRP A 89 -9.46 15.31 -15.88
N ILE A 90 -9.72 14.02 -15.63
CA ILE A 90 -10.30 13.54 -14.37
C ILE A 90 -9.22 12.92 -13.48
N ILE A 91 -8.17 12.33 -14.05
CA ILE A 91 -6.97 11.87 -13.35
C ILE A 91 -5.74 12.34 -14.12
N GLN A 92 -4.79 12.99 -13.45
CA GLN A 92 -3.54 13.47 -14.03
C GLN A 92 -2.35 12.91 -13.25
N ASN A 93 -1.47 12.23 -13.97
CA ASN A 93 -0.20 11.68 -13.50
C ASN A 93 -0.30 10.85 -12.21
N MET A 94 -1.26 9.93 -12.13
CA MET A 94 -1.31 9.00 -11.01
C MET A 94 -0.16 7.99 -11.13
N PRO A 95 0.75 7.89 -10.16
CA PRO A 95 1.87 6.98 -10.27
C PRO A 95 1.44 5.52 -10.18
N ILE A 96 1.83 4.74 -11.18
CA ILE A 96 1.84 3.27 -11.16
C ILE A 96 3.27 2.88 -10.78
N LEU A 97 3.47 2.55 -9.51
CA LEU A 97 4.76 2.10 -9.01
C LEU A 97 5.11 0.73 -9.61
N SER A 98 6.40 0.42 -9.74
CA SER A 98 6.88 -0.82 -10.38
C SER A 98 6.38 -2.12 -9.72
N ALA A 99 6.43 -3.26 -10.43
CA ALA A 99 5.93 -4.57 -9.97
C ALA A 99 6.71 -5.13 -8.78
N ASP A 100 7.92 -4.63 -8.61
CA ASP A 100 8.68 -4.75 -7.37
C ASP A 100 7.91 -4.21 -6.16
N PHE A 101 6.78 -3.53 -6.33
CA PHE A 101 5.96 -2.94 -5.29
C PHE A 101 4.57 -3.58 -5.11
N GLY A 102 4.31 -4.73 -5.76
CA GLY A 102 3.11 -5.56 -5.52
C GLY A 102 2.53 -6.19 -6.78
N GLU A 103 1.96 -7.40 -6.66
CA GLU A 103 1.20 -8.05 -7.75
C GLU A 103 -0.17 -7.39 -7.94
N ASN A 104 -0.66 -7.38 -9.19
CA ASN A 104 -2.03 -7.08 -9.66
C ASN A 104 -3.00 -6.53 -8.60
N SER A 105 -2.77 -5.31 -8.14
CA SER A 105 -3.65 -4.67 -7.17
C SER A 105 -4.83 -4.06 -7.93
N ARG A 106 -6.05 -4.39 -7.50
CA ARG A 106 -7.18 -3.49 -7.75
C ARG A 106 -6.87 -2.17 -7.04
N GLN A 107 -7.12 -1.06 -7.72
CA GLN A 107 -7.02 0.26 -7.15
C GLN A 107 -8.23 1.07 -7.54
N SER A 108 -8.60 1.97 -6.64
CA SER A 108 -9.69 2.91 -6.81
C SER A 108 -9.13 4.32 -6.72
N VAL A 109 -9.59 5.21 -7.60
CA VAL A 109 -9.27 6.64 -7.52
C VAL A 109 -10.54 7.45 -7.71
N ASP A 110 -10.78 8.36 -6.79
CA ASP A 110 -11.92 9.27 -6.87
C ASP A 110 -11.55 10.51 -7.69
N PHE A 111 -12.53 11.07 -8.42
CA PHE A 111 -12.40 12.28 -9.22
C PHE A 111 -13.63 13.18 -9.04
N ASN A 112 -13.50 14.47 -9.31
CA ASN A 112 -14.57 15.44 -9.14
C ASN A 112 -15.37 15.56 -10.44
N ILE A 113 -16.67 15.24 -10.43
CA ILE A 113 -17.50 15.36 -11.64
C ILE A 113 -17.64 16.82 -12.11
N VAL A 114 -17.37 17.80 -11.22
CA VAL A 114 -17.35 19.21 -11.59
C VAL A 114 -16.25 19.50 -12.62
N ASP A 115 -15.17 18.70 -12.64
CA ASP A 115 -14.14 18.78 -13.68
C ASP A 115 -14.72 18.47 -15.07
N LEU A 116 -15.83 17.74 -15.15
CA LEU A 116 -16.58 17.41 -16.37
C LEU A 116 -17.66 18.45 -16.71
N GLY A 117 -17.68 19.59 -16.02
CA GLY A 117 -18.67 20.65 -16.22
C GLY A 117 -20.05 20.36 -15.62
N LEU A 118 -20.19 19.33 -14.78
CA LEU A 118 -21.44 18.99 -14.10
C LEU A 118 -21.59 19.71 -12.77
N SER A 119 -22.82 19.94 -12.32
CA SER A 119 -23.12 20.43 -10.96
C SER A 119 -23.24 19.27 -9.97
N THR A 120 -22.89 19.48 -8.69
CA THR A 120 -23.18 18.52 -7.61
C THR A 120 -24.66 18.14 -7.59
N GLY A 121 -24.98 16.85 -7.44
CA GLY A 121 -26.36 16.33 -7.51
C GLY A 121 -26.83 16.03 -8.93
N THR A 122 -25.95 16.08 -9.92
CA THR A 122 -26.26 15.68 -11.30
C THR A 122 -25.82 14.24 -11.49
N ASP A 123 -26.78 13.39 -11.88
CA ASP A 123 -26.54 12.00 -12.25
C ASP A 123 -25.66 11.91 -13.51
N LEU A 124 -24.47 11.32 -13.35
CA LEU A 124 -23.53 11.01 -14.41
C LEU A 124 -23.82 9.58 -14.87
N LEU A 125 -24.70 9.41 -15.88
CA LEU A 125 -25.09 8.09 -16.39
C LEU A 125 -24.05 7.43 -17.30
N ASN A 126 -23.35 8.25 -18.09
CA ASN A 126 -22.36 7.81 -19.05
C ASN A 126 -21.27 8.86 -19.23
N MET A 127 -20.09 8.41 -19.61
CA MET A 127 -18.95 9.27 -19.86
C MET A 127 -18.10 8.69 -20.99
N ASP A 128 -17.70 9.53 -21.92
CA ASP A 128 -16.64 9.19 -22.86
C ASP A 128 -15.29 9.35 -22.16
N VAL A 129 -14.46 8.32 -22.21
CA VAL A 129 -13.15 8.33 -21.54
C VAL A 129 -12.03 7.93 -22.48
N PHE A 130 -10.93 8.67 -22.41
CA PHE A 130 -9.65 8.29 -22.94
C PHE A 130 -8.63 8.18 -21.80
N PHE A 131 -7.75 7.18 -21.86
CA PHE A 131 -6.68 7.01 -20.88
C PHE A 131 -5.36 6.65 -21.56
N SER A 132 -4.26 7.06 -20.93
CA SER A 132 -2.90 6.71 -21.32
C SER A 132 -2.07 6.30 -20.10
N VAL A 133 -1.07 5.46 -20.35
CA VAL A 133 -0.05 5.09 -19.37
C VAL A 133 1.29 5.51 -19.93
N ASP A 134 1.93 6.47 -19.26
CA ASP A 134 3.11 7.16 -19.78
C ASP A 134 4.32 6.95 -18.86
N ALA A 135 5.52 6.78 -19.42
CA ALA A 135 6.75 6.63 -18.64
C ALA A 135 7.19 7.94 -17.95
N THR A 136 6.60 9.07 -18.34
CA THR A 136 6.86 10.39 -17.76
C THR A 136 5.56 11.14 -17.51
N PRO A 137 5.49 12.00 -16.48
CA PRO A 137 4.33 12.84 -16.25
C PRO A 137 4.01 13.75 -17.45
N LEU A 138 2.74 13.89 -17.78
CA LEU A 138 2.24 14.75 -18.83
C LEU A 138 1.89 16.15 -18.30
N LEU A 139 2.27 17.17 -19.09
CA LEU A 139 1.96 18.58 -18.83
C LEU A 139 0.72 19.08 -19.59
N ALA A 140 0.23 18.30 -20.55
CA ALA A 140 -1.00 18.57 -21.31
C ALA A 140 -1.84 17.30 -21.42
N GLU A 141 -3.15 17.48 -21.60
CA GLU A 141 -4.10 16.37 -21.75
C GLU A 141 -3.67 15.44 -22.90
N PRO A 142 -3.61 14.12 -22.66
CA PRO A 142 -3.29 13.18 -23.72
C PRO A 142 -4.46 13.12 -24.71
N ILE A 143 -4.14 13.05 -26.00
CA ILE A 143 -5.14 13.00 -27.09
C ILE A 143 -5.27 11.56 -27.58
N GLY A 144 -6.49 11.07 -27.72
CA GLY A 144 -6.73 9.74 -28.27
C GLY A 144 -8.19 9.43 -28.53
N LEU A 145 -8.47 8.16 -28.78
CA LEU A 145 -9.81 7.67 -29.06
C LEU A 145 -10.57 7.42 -27.76
N PHE A 146 -11.68 8.11 -27.61
CA PHE A 146 -12.57 7.95 -26.47
C PHE A 146 -13.40 6.66 -26.60
N ASN A 147 -13.61 6.00 -25.46
CA ASN A 147 -14.55 4.89 -25.32
C ASN A 147 -15.67 5.32 -24.38
N ASN A 148 -16.90 4.96 -24.72
CA ASN A 148 -18.04 5.25 -23.88
C ASN A 148 -18.13 4.24 -22.73
N PHE A 149 -18.23 4.73 -21.50
CA PHE A 149 -18.44 3.92 -20.31
C PHE A 149 -19.79 4.25 -19.68
N LEU A 150 -20.48 3.21 -19.22
CA LEU A 150 -21.56 3.37 -18.25
C LEU A 150 -20.96 3.68 -16.89
N VAL A 151 -21.61 4.58 -16.17
CA VAL A 151 -21.22 4.96 -14.81
C VAL A 151 -22.31 4.43 -13.89
N SER A 152 -21.92 3.57 -12.94
CA SER A 152 -22.85 2.93 -12.01
C SER A 152 -22.98 3.69 -10.70
N ASP A 153 -24.13 3.61 -10.05
CA ASP A 153 -24.29 4.07 -8.67
C ASP A 153 -23.43 3.21 -7.73
N VAL A 154 -22.62 3.87 -6.90
CA VAL A 154 -21.76 3.23 -5.90
C VAL A 154 -22.24 3.66 -4.53
N GLU A 155 -22.89 2.73 -3.84
CA GLU A 155 -23.27 2.94 -2.45
C GLU A 155 -22.02 3.10 -1.58
N GLN A 156 -21.97 4.23 -0.88
CA GLN A 156 -20.93 4.58 0.04
C GLN A 156 -21.44 4.81 1.45
N ARG A 157 -20.92 4.04 2.40
CA ARG A 157 -21.20 4.20 3.83
C ARG A 157 -20.02 4.86 4.53
N THR A 158 -20.27 5.77 5.46
CA THR A 158 -19.23 6.35 6.31
C THR A 158 -18.81 5.38 7.41
N THR A 159 -18.22 4.25 7.05
CA THR A 159 -17.73 3.29 8.05
C THR A 159 -16.41 3.80 8.62
N GLY A 160 -16.49 4.48 9.76
CA GLY A 160 -15.32 5.09 10.40
C GLY A 160 -15.41 5.10 11.91
N GLY A 161 -15.69 3.96 12.56
CA GLY A 161 -15.42 3.67 13.98
C GLY A 161 -16.07 4.56 15.05
N PHE A 162 -16.66 5.70 14.68
CA PHE A 162 -17.31 6.64 15.56
C PHE A 162 -18.50 7.27 14.83
N LEU A 163 -19.64 7.31 15.53
CA LEU A 163 -20.87 8.01 15.17
C LEU A 163 -20.66 9.54 15.15
N ALA A 164 -19.66 10.03 14.43
CA ALA A 164 -19.61 11.45 14.12
C ALA A 164 -20.87 11.77 13.29
N PRO A 165 -21.57 12.89 13.60
CA PRO A 165 -22.73 13.27 12.80
C PRO A 165 -22.30 13.36 11.34
N PHE A 166 -23.06 12.70 10.47
CA PHE A 166 -22.83 12.68 9.04
C PHE A 166 -22.70 14.14 8.56
N PRO A 167 -21.60 14.54 7.89
CA PRO A 167 -21.49 15.90 7.42
C PRO A 167 -22.62 16.18 6.43
N ILE A 168 -23.36 17.27 6.65
CA ILE A 168 -24.47 17.69 5.78
C ILE A 168 -24.01 17.85 4.32
N ASP A 169 -22.72 18.13 4.12
CA ASP A 169 -22.05 18.23 2.84
C ASP A 169 -20.82 17.32 2.84
N VAL A 170 -20.82 16.31 1.98
CA VAL A 170 -19.68 15.39 1.78
C VAL A 170 -18.53 16.05 0.99
N GLY A 171 -18.73 17.29 0.53
CA GLY A 171 -17.74 18.09 -0.17
C GLY A 171 -17.47 17.60 -1.58
N GLN A 172 -16.27 17.87 -2.08
CA GLN A 172 -15.78 17.44 -3.39
C GLN A 172 -14.44 16.70 -3.22
N PRO A 173 -14.18 15.65 -4.01
CA PRO A 173 -12.87 15.01 -4.03
C PRO A 173 -11.83 15.99 -4.57
N ALA A 174 -10.63 15.95 -3.99
CA ALA A 174 -9.49 16.65 -4.57
C ALA A 174 -9.07 16.05 -5.93
N GLY A 175 -9.38 14.78 -6.15
CA GLY A 175 -8.89 14.00 -7.29
C GLY A 175 -7.38 13.77 -7.25
N GLN A 176 -6.89 13.01 -8.22
CA GLN A 176 -5.45 12.88 -8.46
C GLN A 176 -5.04 13.83 -9.59
N LYS A 177 -4.38 14.94 -9.26
CA LYS A 177 -3.94 15.97 -10.23
C LYS A 177 -2.48 16.35 -10.05
N ALA A 178 -1.56 15.42 -10.32
CA ALA A 178 -0.15 15.69 -10.18
C ALA A 178 0.47 16.27 -11.46
N LYS A 179 1.50 17.10 -11.35
CA LYS A 179 2.23 17.74 -12.46
C LYS A 179 3.60 17.15 -12.68
N GLY A 180 4.24 16.67 -11.62
CA GLY A 180 5.61 16.20 -11.61
C GLY A 180 5.76 14.70 -11.33
N PRO A 181 6.99 14.19 -11.49
CA PRO A 181 7.29 12.78 -11.25
C PRO A 181 7.30 12.49 -9.76
N VAL A 182 7.13 11.21 -9.41
CA VAL A 182 7.41 10.77 -8.05
C VAL A 182 8.92 10.75 -7.80
N THR A 183 9.30 11.04 -6.56
CA THR A 183 10.69 11.00 -6.09
C THR A 183 10.76 10.36 -4.72
N LYS A 184 11.96 9.92 -4.31
CA LYS A 184 12.21 9.28 -3.00
C LYS A 184 11.23 8.12 -2.73
N VAL A 185 11.12 7.18 -3.65
CA VAL A 185 10.21 6.05 -3.47
C VAL A 185 10.87 5.01 -2.57
N ILE A 186 10.19 4.62 -1.50
CA ILE A 186 10.50 3.43 -0.69
C ILE A 186 9.20 2.66 -0.55
N GLN A 187 9.25 1.34 -0.69
CA GLN A 187 8.09 0.50 -0.48
C GLN A 187 8.51 -0.93 -0.16
N HIS A 188 7.82 -1.53 0.80
CA HIS A 188 7.89 -2.93 1.16
C HIS A 188 7.15 -3.79 0.15
N LYS A 189 7.77 -4.90 -0.22
CA LYS A 189 7.14 -5.94 -1.03
C LYS A 189 6.32 -6.84 -0.13
N ASN A 190 5.20 -7.36 -0.64
CA ASN A 190 4.47 -8.49 -0.05
C ASN A 190 4.02 -8.28 1.41
N VAL A 191 3.73 -7.05 1.83
CA VAL A 191 3.06 -6.84 3.12
C VAL A 191 1.70 -7.56 3.06
N PRO A 192 1.41 -8.52 3.95
CA PRO A 192 0.24 -9.38 3.81
C PRO A 192 -1.04 -8.65 4.20
N GLY A 193 -2.15 -9.06 3.60
CA GLY A 193 -3.48 -8.73 4.09
C GLY A 193 -3.85 -9.57 5.33
N ILE A 194 -4.59 -8.97 6.26
CA ILE A 194 -5.14 -9.66 7.44
C ILE A 194 -6.62 -9.35 7.59
N GLN A 195 -7.42 -10.37 7.89
CA GLN A 195 -8.80 -10.18 8.28
C GLN A 195 -8.85 -9.78 9.75
N GLU A 196 -9.32 -8.57 10.00
CA GLU A 196 -9.47 -8.03 11.33
C GLU A 196 -10.91 -8.15 11.82
N GLY A 197 -11.08 -8.24 13.14
CA GLY A 197 -12.37 -8.08 13.78
C GLY A 197 -12.68 -6.61 14.08
N HIS A 198 -13.91 -6.34 14.52
CA HIS A 198 -14.33 -5.00 14.92
C HIS A 198 -13.41 -4.34 15.97
N SER A 199 -12.93 -3.12 15.71
CA SER A 199 -12.02 -2.38 16.59
C SER A 199 -10.73 -3.15 16.91
N LYS A 200 -10.11 -3.75 15.89
CA LYS A 200 -8.85 -4.52 15.99
C LYS A 200 -7.71 -3.99 15.13
N CYS A 201 -7.78 -2.73 14.70
CA CYS A 201 -6.76 -2.05 13.89
C CYS A 201 -5.34 -2.20 14.45
N LEU A 202 -5.15 -2.07 15.76
CA LEU A 202 -3.83 -2.26 16.39
C LEU A 202 -3.31 -3.69 16.25
N THR A 203 -4.17 -4.67 16.51
CA THR A 203 -3.81 -6.09 16.39
C THR A 203 -3.51 -6.44 14.93
N GLY A 204 -4.32 -5.93 14.00
CA GLY A 204 -4.15 -6.12 12.57
C GLY A 204 -2.84 -5.52 12.07
N ALA A 205 -2.61 -4.24 12.36
CA ALA A 205 -1.40 -3.54 11.94
C ALA A 205 -0.13 -4.26 12.44
N PHE A 206 -0.11 -4.65 13.72
CA PHE A 206 1.01 -5.41 14.30
C PHE A 206 1.16 -6.80 13.69
N GLY A 207 0.05 -7.48 13.40
CA GLY A 207 0.07 -8.79 12.76
C GLY A 207 0.70 -8.74 11.36
N ARG A 208 0.37 -7.72 10.56
CA ARG A 208 0.92 -7.53 9.21
C ARG A 208 2.42 -7.30 9.27
N SER A 209 2.84 -6.39 10.13
CA SER A 209 4.23 -6.02 10.34
C SER A 209 5.10 -7.19 10.78
N ILE A 210 4.68 -7.92 11.82
CA ILE A 210 5.41 -9.09 12.30
C ILE A 210 5.44 -10.18 11.23
N SER A 211 4.35 -10.38 10.49
CA SER A 211 4.32 -11.33 9.39
C SER A 211 5.27 -10.93 8.26
N TRP A 212 5.35 -9.64 7.92
CA TRP A 212 6.26 -9.13 6.91
C TRP A 212 7.71 -9.33 7.35
N LEU A 213 8.08 -8.94 8.58
CA LEU A 213 9.42 -9.19 9.14
C LEU A 213 9.79 -10.66 9.13
N ASN A 214 8.86 -11.54 9.47
CA ASN A 214 9.09 -12.98 9.46
C ASN A 214 9.43 -13.51 8.07
N GLN A 215 8.73 -13.01 7.04
CA GLN A 215 8.98 -13.38 5.64
C GLN A 215 10.29 -12.77 5.13
N GLU A 216 10.48 -11.47 5.32
CA GLU A 216 11.64 -10.71 4.82
C GLU A 216 12.95 -11.22 5.44
N TYR A 217 12.95 -11.50 6.74
CA TYR A 217 14.15 -11.91 7.48
C TYR A 217 14.22 -13.41 7.79
N ASN A 218 13.28 -14.20 7.24
CA ASN A 218 13.22 -15.65 7.41
C ASN A 218 13.37 -16.09 8.88
N LEU A 219 12.53 -15.57 9.78
CA LEU A 219 12.63 -15.84 11.22
C LEU A 219 12.16 -17.26 11.61
N GLY A 220 11.79 -18.10 10.64
CA GLY A 220 11.35 -19.47 10.88
C GLY A 220 10.05 -19.56 11.71
N TYR A 221 9.29 -18.47 11.82
CA TYR A 221 8.00 -18.49 12.49
C TYR A 221 6.95 -19.02 11.53
N ASN A 222 6.71 -20.33 11.60
CA ASN A 222 5.82 -21.06 10.68
C ASN A 222 4.34 -20.82 11.00
N LYS A 223 3.92 -19.54 10.98
CA LYS A 223 2.54 -19.10 11.16
C LYS A 223 2.14 -18.19 10.02
N THR A 224 0.90 -18.34 9.58
CA THR A 224 0.26 -17.44 8.62
C THR A 224 0.06 -16.06 9.24
N PRO A 225 -0.10 -15.01 8.43
CA PRO A 225 -0.44 -13.67 8.93
C PRO A 225 -1.65 -13.67 9.87
N GLN A 226 -2.69 -14.46 9.54
CA GLN A 226 -3.90 -14.56 10.35
C GLN A 226 -3.68 -15.27 11.70
N GLU A 227 -2.83 -16.30 11.75
CA GLU A 227 -2.46 -16.96 13.01
C GLU A 227 -1.68 -16.01 13.93
N ILE A 228 -0.77 -15.21 13.37
CA ILE A 228 -0.05 -14.17 14.13
C ILE A 228 -1.03 -13.17 14.72
N TYR A 229 -1.98 -12.67 13.92
CA TYR A 229 -3.05 -11.79 14.40
C TYR A 229 -3.86 -12.44 15.54
N ASN A 230 -4.28 -13.70 15.37
CA ASN A 230 -5.08 -14.40 16.38
C ASN A 230 -4.33 -14.55 17.72
N GLU A 231 -3.02 -14.73 17.68
CA GLU A 231 -2.19 -14.82 18.89
C GLU A 231 -2.01 -13.48 19.58
N LEU A 232 -1.74 -12.42 18.83
CA LEU A 232 -1.72 -11.05 19.37
C LEU A 232 -3.08 -10.70 19.99
N PHE A 233 -4.18 -11.10 19.35
CA PHE A 233 -5.52 -10.92 19.87
C PHE A 233 -5.74 -11.67 21.19
N ALA A 234 -5.30 -12.94 21.29
CA ALA A 234 -5.37 -13.74 22.50
C ALA A 234 -4.52 -13.17 23.66
N LEU A 235 -3.47 -12.42 23.34
CA LEU A 235 -2.67 -11.66 24.30
C LEU A 235 -3.32 -10.32 24.74
N ASN A 236 -4.52 -10.02 24.26
CA ASN A 236 -5.24 -8.76 24.48
C ASN A 236 -4.50 -7.53 23.93
N ILE A 237 -3.61 -7.72 22.94
CA ILE A 237 -2.99 -6.62 22.21
C ILE A 237 -4.06 -6.04 21.27
N GLY A 238 -4.38 -4.76 21.39
CA GLY A 238 -5.51 -4.12 20.69
C GLY A 238 -6.88 -4.25 21.38
N GLN A 239 -6.92 -4.68 22.65
CA GLN A 239 -8.16 -4.66 23.45
C GLN A 239 -8.17 -3.53 24.50
N GLY A 240 -9.03 -2.53 24.29
CA GLY A 240 -9.34 -1.48 25.26
C GLY A 240 -8.85 -0.09 24.85
N LEU A 241 -9.68 0.92 25.10
CA LEU A 241 -9.41 2.31 24.76
C LEU A 241 -8.74 3.00 25.97
N GLY A 242 -7.49 3.43 25.84
CA GLY A 242 -6.78 4.26 26.82
C GLY A 242 -5.25 4.20 26.71
N ASP A 243 -4.57 5.32 26.97
CA ASP A 243 -3.13 5.50 26.74
C ASP A 243 -2.23 4.55 27.57
N ASN A 244 -2.61 4.27 28.82
CA ASN A 244 -1.91 3.29 29.67
C ASN A 244 -2.03 1.86 29.12
N ASN A 245 -3.16 1.55 28.48
CA ASN A 245 -3.34 0.27 27.80
C ASN A 245 -2.49 0.24 26.52
N TYR A 246 -2.40 1.36 25.81
CA TYR A 246 -1.62 1.45 24.58
C TYR A 246 -0.12 1.24 24.82
N SER A 247 0.46 1.88 25.85
CA SER A 247 1.87 1.66 26.21
C SER A 247 2.18 0.19 26.54
N ARG A 248 1.25 -0.47 27.25
CA ARG A 248 1.32 -1.91 27.50
C ARG A 248 1.28 -2.70 26.19
N MET A 249 0.37 -2.38 25.27
CA MET A 249 0.23 -3.10 24.00
C MET A 249 1.48 -3.02 23.13
N ILE A 250 2.14 -1.85 23.05
CA ILE A 250 3.40 -1.70 22.32
C ILE A 250 4.49 -2.56 22.97
N ARG A 251 4.61 -2.53 24.31
CA ARG A 251 5.56 -3.39 25.02
C ARG A 251 5.29 -4.87 24.76
N ASP A 252 4.03 -5.28 24.84
CA ASP A 252 3.65 -6.68 24.70
C ASP A 252 3.89 -7.16 23.24
N LYS A 253 3.69 -6.29 22.24
CA LYS A 253 4.12 -6.52 20.85
C LYS A 253 5.65 -6.66 20.75
N ALA A 254 6.40 -5.73 21.33
CA ALA A 254 7.87 -5.77 21.32
C ALA A 254 8.41 -7.07 21.96
N ASN A 255 7.81 -7.51 23.06
CA ASN A 255 8.14 -8.78 23.71
C ASN A 255 7.81 -9.99 22.82
N TYR A 256 6.66 -9.97 22.16
CA TYR A 256 6.24 -11.03 21.24
C TYR A 256 7.21 -11.15 20.05
N LEU A 257 7.55 -10.04 19.39
CA LEU A 257 8.51 -10.03 18.28
C LEU A 257 9.91 -10.47 18.74
N ASN A 258 10.36 -10.02 19.92
CA ASN A 258 11.62 -10.50 20.51
C ASN A 258 11.61 -12.01 20.77
N GLY A 259 10.48 -12.58 21.21
CA GLY A 259 10.33 -14.03 21.36
C GLY A 259 10.54 -14.77 20.04
N ILE A 260 9.96 -14.27 18.94
CA ILE A 260 10.15 -14.82 17.60
C ILE A 260 11.61 -14.70 17.17
N ALA A 261 12.19 -13.50 17.25
CA ALA A 261 13.57 -13.23 16.85
C ALA A 261 14.59 -14.08 17.64
N ASN A 262 14.41 -14.20 18.96
CA ASN A 262 15.30 -14.99 19.81
C ASN A 262 15.27 -16.48 19.45
N ASN A 263 14.09 -17.02 19.13
CA ASN A 263 13.97 -18.41 18.68
C ASN A 263 14.68 -18.64 17.33
N ALA A 264 14.79 -17.60 16.50
CA ALA A 264 15.54 -17.61 15.26
C ALA A 264 17.04 -17.30 15.44
N GLY A 265 17.52 -17.12 16.68
CA GLY A 265 18.92 -16.80 16.97
C GLY A 265 19.32 -15.37 16.58
N THR A 266 18.35 -14.46 16.50
CA THR A 266 18.54 -13.03 16.16
C THR A 266 17.90 -12.13 17.22
N ASN A 267 17.98 -10.81 17.05
CA ASN A 267 17.37 -9.83 17.96
C ASN A 267 16.43 -8.91 17.19
N ALA A 268 15.30 -8.57 17.80
CA ALA A 268 14.43 -7.53 17.29
C ALA A 268 14.64 -6.21 18.05
N VAL A 269 14.29 -5.10 17.41
CA VAL A 269 14.27 -3.77 18.03
C VAL A 269 12.94 -3.12 17.68
N THR A 270 12.23 -2.65 18.71
CA THR A 270 11.04 -1.79 18.53
C THR A 270 11.40 -0.36 18.88
N LYS A 271 11.04 0.58 18.01
CA LYS A 271 11.19 2.02 18.22
C LYS A 271 9.84 2.70 18.20
N LEU A 272 9.79 3.86 18.84
CA LEU A 272 8.60 4.70 18.96
C LEU A 272 8.96 6.15 18.68
N LEU A 273 8.43 6.73 17.59
CA LEU A 273 8.42 8.18 17.42
C LEU A 273 7.18 8.77 18.08
N ASP A 274 7.34 9.29 19.29
CA ASP A 274 6.28 9.93 20.06
C ASP A 274 6.14 11.41 19.67
N ILE A 275 5.39 11.65 18.59
CA ILE A 275 5.22 12.97 17.97
C ILE A 275 4.56 13.96 18.92
N GLN A 276 3.60 13.48 19.73
CA GLN A 276 2.83 14.34 20.65
C GLN A 276 3.38 14.37 22.07
N ASN A 277 4.49 13.67 22.32
CA ASN A 277 5.08 13.50 23.65
C ASN A 277 4.06 13.01 24.69
N ILE A 278 3.20 12.07 24.30
CA ILE A 278 2.10 11.53 25.12
C ILE A 278 2.50 10.26 25.87
N PHE A 279 3.59 9.59 25.47
CA PHE A 279 4.04 8.34 26.07
C PHE A 279 5.19 8.55 27.05
N GLY A 280 5.20 7.78 28.13
CA GLY A 280 6.37 7.65 29.02
C GLY A 280 7.46 6.78 28.39
N ASN A 281 8.40 6.33 29.23
CA ASN A 281 9.29 5.24 28.83
C ASN A 281 8.48 3.93 28.78
N ILE A 282 8.62 3.20 27.68
CA ILE A 282 8.02 1.88 27.51
C ILE A 282 9.17 0.87 27.57
N GLU A 283 9.07 -0.11 28.48
CA GLU A 283 10.07 -1.16 28.62
C GLU A 283 10.28 -1.91 27.30
N GLY A 284 11.54 -2.17 26.94
CA GLY A 284 11.88 -2.87 25.69
C GLY A 284 11.71 -2.05 24.40
N VAL A 285 11.27 -0.78 24.49
CA VAL A 285 10.99 0.07 23.32
C VAL A 285 11.87 1.32 23.34
N LYS A 286 12.57 1.59 22.24
CA LYS A 286 13.39 2.78 22.09
C LYS A 286 12.53 3.98 21.70
N LYS A 287 12.33 4.90 22.64
CA LYS A 287 11.61 6.16 22.39
C LYS A 287 12.50 7.18 21.67
N GLU A 288 11.95 7.79 20.63
CA GLU A 288 12.47 8.99 19.97
C GLU A 288 11.46 10.13 20.08
N THR A 289 11.98 11.34 20.28
CA THR A 289 11.18 12.57 20.33
C THR A 289 11.84 13.61 19.45
N ARG A 290 11.06 14.60 18.98
CA ARG A 290 11.56 15.77 18.25
C ARG A 290 12.20 15.47 16.88
N THR A 291 11.98 14.27 16.34
CA THR A 291 12.37 13.97 14.95
C THR A 291 11.21 14.33 14.04
N ASP A 292 11.54 14.91 12.90
CA ASP A 292 10.61 15.14 11.81
C ASP A 292 10.05 13.80 11.28
N LEU A 293 8.72 13.63 11.27
CA LEU A 293 8.08 12.36 10.90
C LEU A 293 8.50 11.89 9.50
N ILE A 294 8.51 12.79 8.52
CA ILE A 294 8.83 12.42 7.13
C ILE A 294 10.27 11.92 7.04
N ASN A 295 11.22 12.63 7.65
CA ASN A 295 12.62 12.19 7.68
C ASN A 295 12.80 10.88 8.47
N TRP A 296 12.01 10.67 9.53
CA TRP A 296 12.01 9.43 10.28
C TRP A 296 11.54 8.26 9.42
N LEU A 297 10.42 8.41 8.68
CA LEU A 297 9.91 7.39 7.76
C LEU A 297 10.94 7.04 6.67
N TYR A 298 11.59 8.04 6.06
CA TYR A 298 12.66 7.81 5.08
C TYR A 298 13.86 7.06 5.63
N ARG A 299 14.09 7.11 6.95
CA ARG A 299 15.17 6.41 7.62
C ARG A 299 14.80 4.99 8.02
N GLU A 300 13.58 4.77 8.51
CA GLU A 300 13.18 3.47 9.04
C GLU A 300 12.64 2.53 7.94
N LEU A 301 11.76 3.00 7.05
CA LEU A 301 11.10 2.14 6.04
C LEU A 301 12.04 1.31 5.15
N PRO A 302 13.28 1.72 4.80
CA PRO A 302 14.17 0.87 4.01
C PRO A 302 14.52 -0.48 4.65
N THR A 303 14.44 -0.58 5.98
CA THR A 303 14.89 -1.78 6.73
C THR A 303 13.92 -2.21 7.83
N GLU A 304 12.93 -1.40 8.14
CA GLU A 304 12.00 -1.62 9.25
C GLU A 304 10.57 -1.68 8.70
N ASP A 305 9.72 -2.50 9.31
CA ASP A 305 8.28 -2.27 9.18
C ASP A 305 7.89 -1.03 9.98
N VAL A 306 6.77 -0.42 9.61
CA VAL A 306 6.30 0.80 10.23
C VAL A 306 4.78 0.77 10.40
N GLU A 307 4.29 1.15 11.57
CA GLU A 307 2.89 1.53 11.76
C GLU A 307 2.71 2.99 12.11
N LEU A 308 1.59 3.56 11.65
CA LEU A 308 1.24 4.96 11.85
C LEU A 308 -0.11 5.07 12.55
N ASP A 309 -0.11 5.58 13.79
CA ASP A 309 -1.31 5.85 14.58
C ASP A 309 -1.68 7.33 14.50
N TYR A 310 -2.96 7.60 14.27
CA TYR A 310 -3.50 8.94 14.11
C TYR A 310 -4.69 9.24 15.02
N GLY A 311 -4.76 8.65 16.22
CA GLY A 311 -5.81 8.94 17.18
C GLY A 311 -6.57 7.72 17.64
N HIS A 312 -7.45 7.31 16.75
CA HIS A 312 -8.48 6.30 16.98
C HIS A 312 -8.21 5.04 16.16
N HIS A 313 -7.14 5.05 15.38
CA HIS A 313 -6.84 4.05 14.38
C HIS A 313 -5.35 4.04 14.06
N ILE A 314 -4.88 2.91 13.54
CA ILE A 314 -3.50 2.66 13.18
C ILE A 314 -3.46 1.81 11.92
N VAL A 315 -2.51 2.13 11.04
CA VAL A 315 -2.31 1.45 9.76
C VAL A 315 -0.86 0.96 9.64
N THR A 316 -0.65 -0.09 8.84
CA THR A 316 0.71 -0.53 8.48
C THR A 316 1.16 0.26 7.27
N VAL A 317 2.23 1.06 7.40
CA VAL A 317 2.81 1.80 6.29
C VAL A 317 3.63 0.84 5.45
N THR A 318 3.28 0.73 4.18
CA THR A 318 3.93 -0.17 3.22
C THR A 318 4.82 0.58 2.24
N GLY A 319 4.70 1.89 2.16
CA GLY A 319 5.62 2.71 1.38
C GLY A 319 5.47 4.21 1.60
N ILE A 320 6.41 4.96 1.06
CA ILE A 320 6.45 6.43 1.09
C ILE A 320 7.05 6.94 -0.22
N TYR A 321 6.51 8.06 -0.72
CA TYR A 321 7.08 8.79 -1.84
C TYR A 321 6.71 10.27 -1.81
N MET A 322 7.41 11.09 -2.60
CA MET A 322 7.07 12.49 -2.82
C MET A 322 6.55 12.72 -4.24
N GLN A 323 5.53 13.56 -4.40
CA GLN A 323 5.07 14.07 -5.70
C GLN A 323 4.58 15.51 -5.53
N ASP A 324 5.04 16.42 -6.39
CA ASP A 324 4.71 17.86 -6.34
C ASP A 324 4.95 18.53 -4.97
N GLY A 325 6.02 18.12 -4.29
CA GLY A 325 6.36 18.64 -2.95
C GLY A 325 5.47 18.08 -1.83
N MET A 326 4.51 17.22 -2.14
CA MET A 326 3.66 16.53 -1.17
C MET A 326 4.24 15.16 -0.83
N THR A 327 4.04 14.71 0.40
CA THR A 327 4.46 13.37 0.84
C THR A 327 3.25 12.46 0.92
N TYR A 328 3.34 11.33 0.24
CA TYR A 328 2.33 10.28 0.22
C TYR A 328 2.89 9.03 0.89
N VAL A 329 2.02 8.29 1.57
CA VAL A 329 2.29 6.98 2.12
C VAL A 329 1.35 5.97 1.47
N LYS A 330 1.86 4.78 1.18
CA LYS A 330 1.05 3.61 0.92
C LYS A 330 0.88 2.85 2.22
N TYR A 331 -0.28 2.28 2.44
CA TYR A 331 -0.58 1.60 3.70
C TYR A 331 -1.57 0.46 3.51
N ARG A 332 -1.61 -0.45 4.47
CA ARG A 332 -2.65 -1.46 4.61
C ARG A 332 -3.49 -1.18 5.83
N ASP A 333 -4.79 -1.39 5.66
CA ASP A 333 -5.81 -1.05 6.63
C ASP A 333 -7.04 -1.94 6.40
N ASP A 334 -7.82 -2.21 7.44
CA ASP A 334 -9.07 -2.94 7.28
C ASP A 334 -10.08 -2.14 6.44
N GLU A 335 -10.83 -2.82 5.56
CA GLU A 335 -11.71 -2.10 4.63
C GLU A 335 -13.03 -1.68 5.26
N THR A 336 -13.55 -2.51 6.16
CA THR A 336 -14.81 -2.26 6.84
C THR A 336 -14.67 -2.70 8.28
N GLN A 337 -14.46 -1.73 9.19
CA GLN A 337 -14.65 -1.94 10.62
C GLN A 337 -16.05 -2.55 10.81
N SER A 338 -16.12 -3.82 11.24
CA SER A 338 -17.35 -4.65 11.44
C SER A 338 -17.73 -5.65 10.34
N ASN A 339 -16.96 -5.81 9.26
CA ASN A 339 -17.16 -6.92 8.33
C ASN A 339 -15.98 -7.89 8.35
N ASP A 340 -16.10 -8.92 9.19
CA ASP A 340 -15.14 -10.02 9.34
C ASP A 340 -14.95 -10.85 8.04
N ASN A 341 -15.68 -10.56 6.97
CA ASN A 341 -15.55 -11.20 5.65
C ASN A 341 -15.04 -10.26 4.54
N ALA A 342 -14.87 -8.96 4.82
CA ALA A 342 -14.41 -7.96 3.86
C ALA A 342 -13.18 -7.24 4.42
N GLY A 343 -12.15 -8.00 4.77
CA GLY A 343 -10.93 -7.54 5.42
C GLY A 343 -10.06 -6.65 4.55
N ASP A 344 -8.78 -6.61 4.86
CA ASP A 344 -7.79 -5.89 4.07
C ASP A 344 -7.54 -6.60 2.72
N THR A 345 -8.21 -6.14 1.67
CA THR A 345 -8.06 -6.73 0.32
C THR A 345 -7.13 -5.91 -0.57
N GLU A 346 -6.90 -4.63 -0.26
CA GLU A 346 -6.10 -3.75 -1.10
C GLU A 346 -5.18 -2.83 -0.31
N GLU A 347 -4.04 -2.51 -0.94
CA GLU A 347 -3.16 -1.47 -0.47
C GLU A 347 -3.71 -0.10 -0.86
N LYS A 348 -3.55 0.82 0.07
CA LYS A 348 -4.22 2.10 0.14
C LYS A 348 -3.22 3.24 0.06
N ARG A 349 -3.71 4.47 -0.09
CA ARG A 349 -2.85 5.65 -0.22
C ARG A 349 -3.34 6.80 0.64
N GLY A 350 -2.41 7.48 1.31
CA GLY A 350 -2.70 8.64 2.13
C GLY A 350 -1.64 9.71 1.98
N LYS A 351 -1.96 10.92 2.40
CA LYS A 351 -1.10 12.10 2.35
C LYS A 351 -0.71 12.53 3.76
N LEU A 352 0.57 12.81 3.95
CA LEU A 352 1.10 13.43 5.17
C LEU A 352 1.26 14.93 4.96
N THR A 353 0.73 15.73 5.88
CA THR A 353 0.84 17.20 5.85
C THR A 353 1.28 17.72 7.22
N LEU A 354 2.25 18.64 7.25
CA LEU A 354 2.64 19.37 8.45
C LEU A 354 1.81 20.67 8.54
N LYS A 355 1.03 20.84 9.61
CA LYS A 355 0.25 22.07 9.90
C LYS A 355 0.46 22.46 11.34
N ASP A 356 0.81 23.72 11.58
CA ASP A 356 1.01 24.27 12.93
C ASP A 356 1.97 23.43 13.81
N GLY A 357 3.02 22.88 13.19
CA GLY A 357 4.00 22.02 13.86
C GLY A 357 3.54 20.59 14.14
N MET A 358 2.34 20.21 13.72
CA MET A 358 1.77 18.88 13.89
C MET A 358 1.59 18.16 12.56
N TYR A 359 1.88 16.86 12.55
CA TYR A 359 1.64 16.02 11.39
C TYR A 359 0.19 15.54 11.34
N PHE A 360 -0.39 15.60 10.15
CA PHE A 360 -1.71 15.09 9.84
C PHE A 360 -1.61 14.05 8.74
N PHE A 361 -2.27 12.92 8.97
CA PHE A 361 -2.51 11.87 8.00
C PHE A 361 -3.91 12.07 7.44
N ARG A 362 -3.98 12.30 6.14
CA ARG A 362 -5.23 12.36 5.39
C ARG A 362 -5.24 11.13 4.51
N ARG A 363 -6.15 10.20 4.78
CA ARG A 363 -6.43 9.13 3.80
C ARG A 363 -6.79 9.82 2.50
N ASP A 364 -6.23 9.36 1.38
CA ASP A 364 -6.94 9.68 0.14
C ASP A 364 -8.32 9.07 0.31
N PRO A 365 -9.36 9.77 -0.14
CA PRO A 365 -10.70 9.31 0.06
C PRO A 365 -10.85 7.97 -0.66
N GLU A 366 -10.64 6.91 0.09
CA GLU A 366 -11.04 5.57 -0.25
C GLU A 366 -12.49 5.48 0.06
N LYS A 367 -13.24 4.96 -0.90
CA LYS A 367 -14.64 4.72 -0.63
C LYS A 367 -15.28 6.04 -0.17
N GLY A 368 -15.00 7.14 -0.88
CA GLY A 368 -15.57 8.45 -0.68
C GLY A 368 -15.18 9.17 0.61
N THR A 369 -14.81 8.46 1.69
CA THR A 369 -14.79 8.96 3.08
C THR A 369 -14.28 10.39 3.17
N PRO A 370 -15.04 11.33 3.80
CA PRO A 370 -14.62 12.71 3.90
C PRO A 370 -13.21 12.74 4.46
N SER A 371 -12.30 13.31 3.69
CA SER A 371 -10.87 13.24 3.97
C SER A 371 -10.55 14.20 5.12
N ASN A 372 -10.83 13.74 6.32
CA ASN A 372 -10.47 14.42 7.55
C ASN A 372 -8.96 14.31 7.72
N ASP A 373 -8.35 15.41 8.13
CA ASP A 373 -6.96 15.41 8.52
C ASP A 373 -6.87 14.81 9.93
N PHE A 374 -6.37 13.58 10.05
CA PHE A 374 -6.19 12.92 11.33
C PHE A 374 -4.82 13.25 11.91
N LYS A 375 -4.81 13.76 13.13
CA LYS A 375 -3.56 14.16 13.79
C LYS A 375 -2.73 12.92 14.12
N VAL A 376 -1.55 12.79 13.51
CA VAL A 376 -0.63 11.67 13.79
C VAL A 376 -0.18 11.76 15.25
N ARG A 377 -0.36 10.67 15.99
CA ARG A 377 0.01 10.57 17.41
C ARG A 377 1.39 9.99 17.56
N VAL A 378 1.61 8.87 16.90
CA VAL A 378 2.80 8.07 17.09
C VAL A 378 3.07 7.21 15.86
N THR A 379 4.34 6.90 15.66
CA THR A 379 4.78 5.96 14.64
C THR A 379 5.67 4.93 15.32
N ILE A 380 5.44 3.66 15.03
CA ILE A 380 6.16 2.53 15.59
C ILE A 380 6.95 1.90 14.44
N SER A 381 8.19 1.50 14.69
CA SER A 381 8.95 0.71 13.72
C SER A 381 9.62 -0.47 14.38
N GLU A 382 9.77 -1.53 13.62
CA GLU A 382 10.46 -2.73 14.04
C GLU A 382 11.50 -3.18 13.03
N SER A 383 12.64 -3.61 13.55
CA SER A 383 13.67 -4.26 12.76
C SER A 383 14.16 -5.53 13.40
N VAL A 384 14.66 -6.44 12.56
CA VAL A 384 15.41 -7.61 13.00
C VAL A 384 16.87 -7.45 12.60
N LYS A 385 17.76 -7.58 13.58
CA LYS A 385 19.21 -7.54 13.36
C LYS A 385 19.70 -8.90 12.93
N VAL A 386 19.49 -9.27 11.67
CA VAL A 386 20.10 -10.49 11.13
C VAL A 386 21.62 -10.35 11.23
N PRO A 387 22.31 -11.23 11.98
CA PRO A 387 23.77 -11.21 12.02
C PRO A 387 24.27 -11.34 10.58
N GLU A 388 25.18 -10.46 10.15
CA GLU A 388 25.76 -10.59 8.82
C GLU A 388 26.26 -12.03 8.65
N PRO A 389 25.90 -12.70 7.54
CA PRO A 389 26.27 -14.09 7.35
C PRO A 389 27.79 -14.19 7.50
N THR A 390 28.24 -15.07 8.40
CA THR A 390 29.65 -15.38 8.68
C THR A 390 30.43 -15.85 7.44
N SER A 391 29.74 -15.98 6.31
CA SER A 391 30.24 -16.15 4.95
C SER A 391 31.21 -15.05 4.51
N THR A 392 31.05 -13.79 4.94
CA THR A 392 32.04 -12.72 4.65
C THR A 392 33.38 -13.00 5.35
N LEU A 393 33.34 -13.49 6.59
CA LEU A 393 34.55 -14.00 7.26
C LEU A 393 35.10 -15.25 6.56
N SER A 394 34.23 -16.17 6.12
CA SER A 394 34.66 -17.41 5.45
C SER A 394 35.32 -17.13 4.10
N LEU A 395 34.85 -16.15 3.33
CA LEU A 395 35.50 -15.69 2.10
C LEU A 395 36.84 -15.00 2.39
N LEU A 396 36.95 -14.22 3.46
CA LEU A 396 38.21 -13.60 3.85
C LEU A 396 39.26 -14.64 4.29
N VAL A 397 38.83 -15.69 5.01
CA VAL A 397 39.69 -16.81 5.42
C VAL A 397 40.09 -17.66 4.21
N LEU A 398 39.17 -17.94 3.27
CA LEU A 398 39.51 -18.66 2.03
C LEU A 398 40.40 -17.82 1.10
N GLY A 399 40.19 -16.50 1.02
CA GLY A 399 41.03 -15.59 0.24
C GLY A 399 42.46 -15.49 0.77
N THR A 400 42.64 -15.51 2.10
CA THR A 400 43.97 -15.52 2.73
C THR A 400 44.68 -16.87 2.57
N LEU A 401 43.96 -18.00 2.67
CA LEU A 401 44.49 -19.33 2.36
C LEU A 401 44.85 -19.48 0.87
N GLY A 402 44.03 -18.93 -0.02
CA GLY A 402 44.28 -18.88 -1.46
C GLY A 402 45.54 -18.08 -1.79
N ALA A 403 45.68 -16.86 -1.26
CA ALA A 403 46.86 -16.01 -1.45
C ALA A 403 48.16 -16.66 -0.92
N ALA A 404 48.10 -17.29 0.26
CA ALA A 404 49.23 -18.02 0.85
C ALA A 404 49.64 -19.24 0.00
N SER A 405 48.68 -19.93 -0.64
CA SER A 405 48.96 -21.07 -1.51
C SER A 405 49.68 -20.66 -2.81
N THR A 406 49.35 -19.51 -3.39
CA THR A 406 50.06 -18.93 -4.55
C THR A 406 51.47 -18.46 -4.21
N LEU A 407 51.68 -17.88 -3.02
CA LEU A 407 53.01 -17.48 -2.55
C LEU A 407 53.94 -18.70 -2.37
N LYS A 408 53.40 -19.81 -1.86
CA LYS A 408 54.13 -21.07 -1.67
C LYS A 408 54.51 -21.75 -3.00
N ARG A 409 53.75 -21.52 -4.09
CA ARG A 409 54.07 -22.02 -5.44
C ARG A 409 55.19 -21.23 -6.10
N GLN A 410 55.27 -19.92 -5.87
CA GLN A 410 56.35 -19.09 -6.42
C GLN A 410 57.71 -19.36 -5.76
N LEU A 411 57.75 -19.68 -4.47
CA LEU A 411 59.00 -19.97 -3.75
C LEU A 411 59.66 -21.32 -4.12
N LYS A 412 58.98 -22.22 -4.84
CA LYS A 412 59.53 -23.52 -5.25
C LYS A 412 60.09 -23.56 -6.68
N SER A 413 59.96 -22.49 -7.47
CA SER A 413 60.36 -22.46 -8.89
C SER A 413 61.65 -21.66 -9.17
N SER A 414 62.52 -21.47 -8.17
CA SER A 414 63.86 -20.88 -8.34
C SER A 414 64.95 -21.96 -8.29
N LYS A 415 64.88 -22.96 -9.17
CA LYS A 415 66.04 -23.85 -9.42
C LYS A 415 66.90 -23.20 -10.50
N SER A 416 68.02 -22.63 -10.05
CA SER A 416 69.12 -22.08 -10.85
C SER A 416 69.58 -23.05 -11.94
N SER A 417 69.50 -22.65 -13.22
CA SER A 417 70.23 -23.31 -14.29
C SER A 417 71.67 -22.81 -14.30
N GLU A 418 72.61 -23.62 -13.79
CA GLU A 418 74.04 -23.38 -13.95
C GLU A 418 74.43 -23.44 -15.43
N LYS A 419 75.09 -22.38 -15.88
CA LYS A 419 75.55 -22.18 -17.25
C LYS A 419 76.99 -22.69 -17.36
N GLU A 420 77.15 -23.89 -17.90
CA GLU A 420 78.46 -24.50 -18.16
C GLU A 420 79.18 -23.75 -19.31
N THR A 421 80.44 -23.38 -19.09
CA THR A 421 81.27 -22.59 -20.03
C THR A 421 82.24 -23.52 -20.73
N THR A 422 82.08 -23.74 -22.04
CA THR A 422 83.03 -24.52 -22.84
C THR A 422 84.08 -23.57 -23.44
N LYS A 423 85.35 -23.78 -23.08
CA LYS A 423 86.52 -23.20 -23.74
C LYS A 423 86.79 -23.97 -25.04
N VAL A 424 87.07 -23.26 -26.13
CA VAL A 424 87.63 -23.82 -27.37
C VAL A 424 88.98 -23.14 -27.61
N SER A 425 89.98 -23.97 -27.87
CA SER A 425 91.35 -23.62 -28.26
C SER A 425 91.48 -23.51 -29.77
#